data_AF-A0A2P5DWI2-F1
#
_entry.id   AF-A0A2P5DWI2-F1
#
_cell.length_a   1.000
_cell.length_b   1.000
_cell.length_c   1.000
_cell.angle_alpha   90.00
_cell.angle_beta   90.00
_cell.angle_gamma   90.00
#
_symmetry.space_group_name_H-M   'P 1'
#
loop_
_entity.id
_entity.type
_entity.pdbx_description
1 polymer ?
#
loop_
_entity_poly.entity_id
_entity_poly.type
_entity_poly.pdbx_seq_one_letter_code
_entity_poly.pdbx_strand_id
1 'polypeptide(L)'
;MATRPIISLDLDNDKFESNRMPPINGKETSVGVFGGCLCICGLHWKENLNYIDVWVMKKNGDWESWTKMFSIKVHDSFPVRGFGYYLPIYSSNGALLMYCITHRVLLYYDQGWTDVKHVHCRDFYGFQVICHTPTLISLRDIVTRENM
;
A
#
# COMPACT_ATOMS: atom_id res chain seq x y z
N MET A 1 8.84 10.42 21.15
CA MET A 1 8.83 9.32 20.15
C MET A 1 9.53 9.84 18.90
N ALA A 2 10.53 9.13 18.38
CA ALA A 2 11.20 9.55 17.14
C ALA A 2 10.25 9.33 15.96
N THR A 3 9.91 10.39 15.23
CA THR A 3 9.14 10.29 13.99
C THR A 3 10.07 9.82 12.88
N ARG A 4 9.72 8.71 12.22
CA ARG A 4 10.45 8.24 11.03
C ARG A 4 10.17 9.23 9.90
N PRO A 5 11.18 9.79 9.22
CA PRO A 5 10.95 10.69 8.08
C PRO A 5 10.67 9.90 6.80
N ILE A 6 10.05 10.57 5.83
CA ILE A 6 10.04 10.14 4.42
C ILE A 6 11.23 10.84 3.76
N ILE A 7 12.12 10.08 3.13
CA ILE A 7 13.22 10.66 2.36
C ILE A 7 12.84 10.66 0.88
N SER A 8 12.89 11.82 0.24
CA SER A 8 12.72 11.97 -1.21
C SER A 8 14.05 12.36 -1.87
N LEU A 9 14.24 11.94 -3.12
CA LEU A 9 15.34 12.35 -3.97
C LEU A 9 14.79 13.22 -5.11
N ASP A 10 15.21 14.48 -5.16
CA ASP A 10 15.00 15.35 -6.30
C ASP A 10 16.08 15.03 -7.35
N LEU A 11 15.65 14.48 -8.49
CA LEU A 11 16.53 14.06 -9.57
C LEU A 11 17.09 15.24 -10.38
N ASP A 12 16.40 16.37 -10.42
CA ASP A 12 16.84 17.55 -11.18
C ASP A 12 18.01 18.25 -10.48
N ASN A 13 18.00 18.21 -9.14
CA ASN A 13 18.99 18.87 -8.29
C ASN A 13 19.96 17.90 -7.57
N ASP A 14 19.76 16.59 -7.72
CA ASP A 14 20.48 15.51 -7.02
C ASP A 14 20.55 15.74 -5.49
N LYS A 15 19.39 16.04 -4.89
CA LYS A 15 19.27 16.38 -3.47
C LYS A 15 18.29 15.49 -2.74
N PHE A 16 18.67 15.10 -1.53
CA PHE A 16 17.80 14.40 -0.61
C PHE A 16 17.08 15.39 0.29
N GLU A 17 15.77 15.20 0.45
CA GLU A 17 14.93 15.97 1.35
C GLU A 17 14.27 15.04 2.37
N SER A 18 14.18 15.53 3.61
CA SER A 18 13.53 14.82 4.71
C SER A 18 12.18 15.43 4.99
N ASN A 19 11.15 14.61 4.88
CA ASN A 19 9.76 15.04 4.89
C ASN A 19 8.95 14.34 5.98
N ARG A 20 7.85 14.98 6.40
CA ARG A 20 7.01 14.47 7.49
C ARG A 20 6.17 13.28 7.03
N MET A 21 6.15 12.23 7.84
CA MET A 21 5.19 11.14 7.70
C MET A 21 3.77 11.59 8.07
N PRO A 22 2.73 10.95 7.50
CA PRO A 22 1.37 11.04 8.05
C PRO A 22 1.37 10.57 9.51
N PRO A 23 0.33 10.91 10.30
CA PRO A 23 0.20 10.48 11.70
C PRO A 23 -0.16 8.99 11.77
N ILE A 24 0.80 8.16 11.37
CA ILE A 24 0.69 6.73 11.27
C ILE A 24 1.26 6.08 12.53
N ASN A 25 0.51 5.13 13.08
CA ASN A 25 0.90 4.41 14.30
C ASN A 25 1.52 3.04 13.97
N GLY A 26 1.81 2.78 12.69
CA GLY A 26 2.26 1.48 12.22
C GLY A 26 3.75 1.23 12.43
N LYS A 27 4.10 0.00 12.86
CA LYS A 27 5.50 -0.43 12.96
C LYS A 27 6.05 -0.81 11.59
N GLU A 28 5.21 -1.47 10.80
CA GLU A 28 5.49 -1.90 9.43
C GLU A 28 4.76 -0.95 8.50
N THR A 29 5.54 -0.17 7.74
CA THR A 29 5.02 0.82 6.83
C THR A 29 5.60 0.61 5.44
N SER A 30 4.74 0.69 4.44
CA SER A 30 5.09 0.61 3.02
C SER A 30 4.68 1.88 2.32
N VAL A 31 5.50 2.31 1.38
CA VAL A 31 5.27 3.47 0.51
C VAL A 31 4.93 2.96 -0.88
N GLY A 32 3.97 3.60 -1.55
CA GLY A 32 3.59 3.27 -2.92
C GLY A 32 2.80 4.38 -3.59
N VAL A 33 2.17 4.05 -4.71
CA VAL A 33 1.32 4.97 -5.47
C VAL A 33 -0.10 4.40 -5.51
N PHE A 34 -1.09 5.25 -5.21
CA PHE A 34 -2.50 4.89 -5.23
C PHE A 34 -3.32 6.02 -5.85
N GLY A 35 -4.06 5.70 -6.93
CA GLY A 35 -4.82 6.72 -7.67
C GLY A 35 -3.94 7.88 -8.18
N GLY A 36 -2.68 7.60 -8.54
CA GLY A 36 -1.70 8.62 -8.97
C GLY A 36 -1.10 9.47 -7.84
N CYS A 37 -1.47 9.21 -6.59
CA CYS A 37 -0.98 9.94 -5.43
C CYS A 37 -0.01 9.09 -4.60
N LEU A 38 0.95 9.73 -3.93
CA LEU A 38 1.81 9.03 -2.96
C LEU A 38 0.94 8.48 -1.82
N CYS A 39 1.11 7.20 -1.50
CA CYS A 39 0.39 6.55 -0.41
C CYS A 39 1.33 5.86 0.56
N ILE A 40 0.90 5.77 1.81
CA ILE A 40 1.57 5.01 2.86
C ILE A 40 0.55 4.09 3.51
N CYS A 41 0.88 2.80 3.55
CA CYS A 41 0.17 1.83 4.36
C CYS A 41 0.91 1.60 5.66
N GLY A 42 0.18 1.49 6.77
CA GLY A 42 0.75 1.21 8.07
C GLY A 42 -0.05 0.16 8.80
N LEU A 43 0.65 -0.88 9.23
CA LEU A 43 0.09 -1.92 10.06
C LEU A 43 0.33 -1.61 11.53
N HIS A 44 -0.75 -1.53 12.29
CA HIS A 44 -0.71 -1.24 13.72
C HIS A 44 -1.65 -2.13 14.52
N TRP A 45 -1.37 -2.24 15.81
CA TRP A 45 -2.15 -3.03 16.76
C TRP A 45 -2.92 -2.11 17.70
N LYS A 46 -4.22 -2.34 17.84
CA LYS A 46 -5.09 -1.60 18.75
C LYS A 46 -6.16 -2.54 19.30
N GLU A 47 -6.41 -2.51 20.60
CA GLU A 47 -7.51 -3.27 21.24
C GLU A 47 -7.52 -4.78 20.90
N ASN A 48 -6.33 -5.38 20.89
CA ASN A 48 -6.13 -6.78 20.52
C ASN A 48 -6.49 -7.14 19.08
N LEU A 49 -6.42 -6.17 18.16
CA LEU A 49 -6.75 -6.33 16.76
C LEU A 49 -5.70 -5.65 15.86
N ASN A 50 -5.47 -6.24 14.70
CA ASN A 50 -4.61 -5.68 13.67
C ASN A 50 -5.42 -4.75 12.75
N TYR A 51 -4.82 -3.61 12.43
CA TYR A 51 -5.39 -2.61 11.53
C TYR A 51 -4.38 -2.20 10.47
N ILE A 52 -4.84 -2.18 9.22
CA ILE A 52 -4.11 -1.58 8.11
C ILE A 52 -4.73 -0.23 7.83
N ASP A 53 -3.97 0.83 8.10
CA ASP A 53 -4.34 2.19 7.71
C ASP A 53 -3.72 2.52 6.36
N VAL A 54 -4.53 3.10 5.46
CA VAL A 54 -4.07 3.60 4.16
C VAL A 54 -4.18 5.12 4.15
N TRP A 55 -3.03 5.78 4.10
CA TRP A 55 -2.89 7.22 3.99
C TRP A 55 -2.52 7.62 2.57
N VAL A 56 -3.15 8.67 2.05
CA VAL A 56 -2.89 9.20 0.70
C VAL A 56 -2.60 10.68 0.79
N MET A 57 -1.53 11.12 0.14
CA MET A 57 -1.22 12.54 -0.04
C MET A 57 -2.10 13.08 -1.17
N LYS A 58 -3.20 13.76 -0.83
CA LYS A 58 -4.20 14.18 -1.83
C LYS A 58 -3.64 15.15 -2.87
N LYS A 59 -2.60 15.91 -2.51
CA LYS A 59 -1.89 16.81 -3.41
C LYS A 59 -0.41 16.46 -3.37
N ASN A 60 0.10 15.83 -4.41
CA ASN A 60 1.50 15.42 -4.48
C ASN A 60 2.44 16.62 -4.24
N GLY A 61 3.45 16.43 -3.38
CA GLY A 61 4.39 17.47 -2.94
C GLY A 61 3.90 18.31 -1.76
N ASP A 62 2.62 18.21 -1.38
CA ASP A 62 2.08 18.86 -0.20
C ASP A 62 2.05 17.88 0.97
N TRP A 63 3.10 17.92 1.80
CA TRP A 63 3.29 17.05 2.96
C TRP A 63 2.29 17.27 4.10
N GLU A 64 1.41 18.27 4.01
CA GLU A 64 0.31 18.50 4.96
C GLU A 64 -1.01 17.89 4.44
N SER A 65 -1.08 17.50 3.17
CA SER A 65 -2.29 16.99 2.51
C SER A 65 -2.60 15.50 2.77
N TRP A 66 -1.91 14.87 3.72
CA TRP A 66 -2.14 13.47 4.08
C TRP A 66 -3.56 13.26 4.61
N THR A 67 -4.30 12.36 3.96
CA THR A 67 -5.65 11.95 4.39
C THR A 67 -5.68 10.45 4.61
N LYS A 68 -6.23 10.00 5.75
CA LYS A 68 -6.53 8.59 5.96
C LYS A 68 -7.75 8.21 5.12
N MET A 69 -7.56 7.36 4.13
CA MET A 69 -8.62 6.91 3.22
C MET A 69 -9.31 5.65 3.73
N PHE A 70 -8.54 4.72 4.30
CA PHE A 70 -9.05 3.45 4.82
C PHE A 70 -8.41 3.12 6.17
N SER A 71 -9.19 2.43 7.01
CA SER A 71 -8.71 1.77 8.22
C SER A 71 -9.36 0.41 8.30
N ILE A 72 -8.59 -0.64 8.03
CA ILE A 72 -9.09 -1.98 7.73
C ILE A 72 -8.70 -2.91 8.85
N LYS A 73 -9.70 -3.49 9.50
CA LYS A 73 -9.51 -4.52 10.50
C LYS A 73 -9.10 -5.84 9.83
N VAL A 74 -8.08 -6.49 10.38
CA VAL A 74 -7.62 -7.82 9.95
C VAL A 74 -7.55 -8.72 11.17
N HIS A 75 -8.24 -9.85 11.14
CA HIS A 75 -8.26 -10.80 12.25
C HIS A 75 -7.02 -11.72 12.28
N ASP A 76 -6.58 -12.14 13.47
CA ASP A 76 -5.40 -13.01 13.66
C ASP A 76 -5.52 -14.40 13.03
N SER A 77 -6.75 -14.84 12.68
CA SER A 77 -6.99 -16.08 11.94
C SER A 77 -6.57 -16.02 10.47
N PHE A 78 -6.18 -14.83 9.98
CA PHE A 78 -5.60 -14.72 8.64
C PHE A 78 -4.22 -15.39 8.58
N PRO A 79 -3.88 -16.06 7.46
CA PRO A 79 -2.57 -16.71 7.27
C PRO A 79 -1.38 -15.72 7.38
N VAL A 80 -1.69 -14.42 7.28
CA VAL A 80 -0.85 -13.28 7.64
C VAL A 80 -1.20 -12.88 9.06
N ARG A 81 -0.38 -13.25 10.06
CA ARG A 81 -0.59 -12.97 11.51
C ARG A 81 -0.57 -11.48 11.88
N GLY A 82 -1.15 -10.59 11.06
CA GLY A 82 -1.03 -9.16 11.24
C GLY A 82 0.40 -8.66 11.13
N PHE A 83 1.19 -9.28 10.24
CA PHE A 83 2.53 -8.82 9.85
C PHE A 83 2.60 -8.74 8.33
N GLY A 84 3.30 -7.73 7.82
CA GLY A 84 3.61 -7.57 6.41
C GLY A 84 3.52 -6.14 5.90
N TYR A 85 4.07 -5.94 4.71
CA TYR A 85 3.98 -4.69 3.97
C TYR A 85 2.83 -4.77 2.97
N TYR A 86 1.96 -3.76 2.98
CA TYR A 86 0.75 -3.74 2.17
C TYR A 86 0.75 -2.59 1.17
N LEU A 87 0.22 -2.82 -0.03
CA LEU A 87 0.03 -1.78 -1.03
C LEU A 87 -1.42 -1.80 -1.50
N PRO A 88 -2.09 -0.64 -1.59
CA PRO A 88 -3.41 -0.55 -2.19
C PRO A 88 -3.23 -0.59 -3.72
N ILE A 89 -4.00 -1.44 -4.40
CA ILE A 89 -3.91 -1.62 -5.86
C ILE A 89 -5.03 -0.86 -6.53
N TYR A 90 -6.26 -1.05 -6.04
CA TYR A 90 -7.46 -0.56 -6.68
C TYR A 90 -8.56 -0.31 -5.65
N SER A 91 -9.36 0.73 -5.84
CA SER A 91 -10.60 0.93 -5.08
C SER A 91 -11.75 1.31 -5.98
N SER A 92 -12.94 0.90 -5.59
CA SER A 92 -14.20 1.34 -6.20
C SER A 92 -15.33 1.24 -5.20
N ASN A 93 -16.17 2.28 -5.09
CA ASN A 93 -17.37 2.28 -4.25
C ASN A 93 -17.16 1.80 -2.79
N GLY A 94 -16.05 2.21 -2.17
CA GLY A 94 -15.71 1.79 -0.79
C GLY A 94 -15.03 0.43 -0.66
N ALA A 95 -14.94 -0.34 -1.75
CA ALA A 95 -14.10 -1.53 -1.81
C ALA A 95 -12.63 -1.19 -2.09
N LEU A 96 -11.73 -2.03 -1.59
CA LEU A 96 -10.30 -1.91 -1.77
C LEU A 96 -9.66 -3.28 -2.02
N LEU A 97 -8.89 -3.39 -3.10
CA LEU A 97 -7.99 -4.50 -3.36
C LEU A 97 -6.58 -4.10 -2.93
N MET A 98 -5.94 -4.92 -2.11
CA MET A 98 -4.59 -4.71 -1.58
C MET A 98 -3.69 -5.90 -1.88
N TYR A 99 -2.40 -5.63 -1.98
CA TYR A 99 -1.35 -6.62 -2.10
C TYR A 99 -0.52 -6.67 -0.82
N CYS A 100 -0.40 -7.84 -0.21
CA CYS A 100 0.57 -8.09 0.84
C CYS A 100 1.87 -8.58 0.21
N ILE A 101 2.90 -7.73 0.22
CA ILE A 101 4.20 -8.00 -0.40
C ILE A 101 4.87 -9.21 0.27
N THR A 102 4.88 -9.24 1.59
CA THR A 102 5.59 -10.24 2.39
C THR A 102 5.09 -11.65 2.12
N HIS A 103 3.78 -11.81 1.95
CA HIS A 103 3.15 -13.12 1.79
C HIS A 103 2.68 -13.40 0.36
N ARG A 104 2.84 -12.42 -0.55
CA ARG A 104 2.43 -12.49 -1.95
C ARG A 104 0.95 -12.87 -2.13
N VAL A 105 0.09 -12.25 -1.33
CA VAL A 105 -1.35 -12.49 -1.32
C VAL A 105 -2.14 -11.23 -1.65
N LEU A 106 -3.31 -11.41 -2.26
CA LEU A 106 -4.27 -10.34 -2.48
C LEU A 106 -5.32 -10.34 -1.36
N LEU A 107 -5.64 -9.16 -0.85
CA LEU A 107 -6.69 -8.92 0.12
C LEU A 107 -7.77 -8.07 -0.51
N TYR A 108 -9.01 -8.48 -0.38
CA TYR A 108 -10.18 -7.70 -0.80
C TYR A 108 -10.95 -7.25 0.43
N TYR A 109 -11.13 -5.94 0.54
CA TYR A 109 -11.91 -5.27 1.56
C TYR A 109 -13.14 -4.62 0.91
N ASP A 110 -14.25 -4.61 1.64
CA ASP A 110 -15.46 -3.90 1.25
C ASP A 110 -16.02 -3.16 2.47
N GLN A 111 -16.53 -1.95 2.24
CA GLN A 111 -17.02 -1.11 3.33
C GLN A 111 -18.29 -1.73 3.94
N GLY A 112 -18.19 -2.12 5.22
CA GLY A 112 -19.26 -2.79 5.95
C GLY A 112 -18.93 -4.25 6.30
N TRP A 113 -17.83 -4.80 5.77
CA TRP A 113 -17.33 -6.08 6.24
C TRP A 113 -16.60 -5.94 7.56
N THR A 114 -16.70 -6.98 8.38
CA THR A 114 -16.00 -7.09 9.67
C THR A 114 -14.55 -7.54 9.50
N ASP A 115 -14.20 -8.10 8.35
CA ASP A 115 -12.87 -8.63 8.03
C ASP A 115 -12.61 -8.59 6.51
N VAL A 116 -11.36 -8.74 6.12
CA VAL A 116 -10.93 -8.83 4.72
C VAL A 116 -11.13 -10.24 4.17
N LYS A 117 -11.16 -10.39 2.83
CA LYS A 117 -11.13 -11.70 2.16
C LYS A 117 -9.79 -11.91 1.47
N HIS A 118 -9.27 -13.12 1.60
CA HIS A 118 -8.12 -13.55 0.83
C HIS A 118 -8.55 -13.90 -0.59
N VAL A 119 -7.91 -13.28 -1.58
CA VAL A 119 -8.09 -13.63 -2.99
C VAL A 119 -6.97 -14.56 -3.39
N HIS A 120 -7.31 -15.83 -3.55
CA HIS A 120 -6.36 -16.86 -3.96
C HIS A 120 -6.38 -17.01 -5.49
N CYS A 121 -5.24 -16.75 -6.12
CA CYS A 121 -5.02 -17.14 -7.52
C CYS A 121 -4.60 -18.61 -7.57
N ARG A 122 -5.49 -19.47 -8.05
CA ARG A 122 -5.22 -20.90 -8.22
C ARG A 122 -4.03 -21.08 -9.18
N ASP A 123 -3.20 -22.08 -8.91
CA ASP A 123 -2.07 -22.51 -9.76
C ASP A 123 -0.84 -21.58 -9.78
N PHE A 124 -0.80 -20.54 -8.93
CA PHE A 124 0.38 -19.67 -8.75
C PHE A 124 0.95 -19.80 -7.33
N TYR A 125 2.21 -20.23 -7.21
CA TYR A 125 2.94 -20.27 -5.92
C TYR A 125 3.46 -18.88 -5.50
N GLY A 126 3.37 -17.89 -6.38
CA GLY A 126 3.71 -16.51 -6.12
C GLY A 126 3.53 -15.68 -7.37
N PHE A 127 3.14 -14.42 -7.21
CA PHE A 127 3.00 -13.46 -8.29
C PHE A 127 3.53 -12.10 -7.83
N GLN A 128 3.93 -11.28 -8.80
CA GLN A 128 4.23 -9.88 -8.59
C GLN A 128 3.04 -9.06 -9.05
N VAL A 129 2.70 -8.01 -8.32
CA VAL A 129 1.67 -7.05 -8.72
C VAL A 129 2.36 -5.81 -9.28
N ILE A 130 1.98 -5.42 -10.49
CA ILE A 130 2.47 -4.21 -11.15
C ILE A 130 1.24 -3.34 -11.43
N CYS A 131 1.15 -2.20 -10.76
CA CYS A 131 0.12 -1.20 -11.06
C CYS A 131 0.49 -0.52 -12.38
N HIS A 132 -0.25 -0.81 -13.45
CA HIS A 132 -0.02 -0.21 -14.76
C HIS A 132 -0.90 1.04 -14.94
N THR A 133 -0.27 2.20 -15.07
CA THR A 133 -0.93 3.37 -15.66
C THR A 133 -1.05 3.12 -17.16
N PRO A 134 -2.26 3.13 -17.76
CA PRO A 134 -2.42 2.88 -19.19
C PRO A 134 -1.48 3.75 -20.02
N THR A 135 -0.66 3.12 -20.86
CA THR A 135 0.20 3.80 -21.84
C THR A 135 -0.03 3.17 -23.22
N LEU A 136 0.46 3.81 -24.28
CA LEU A 136 0.47 3.22 -25.63
C LEU A 136 1.50 2.08 -25.77
N ILE A 137 2.27 1.78 -24.71
CA ILE A 137 3.26 0.71 -24.70
C ILE A 137 2.56 -0.60 -24.32
N SER A 138 2.81 -1.66 -25.08
CA SER A 138 2.28 -2.99 -24.77
C SER A 138 2.80 -3.48 -23.42
N LEU A 139 1.92 -4.10 -22.63
CA LEU A 139 2.29 -4.79 -21.38
C LEU A 139 3.42 -5.81 -21.58
N ARG A 140 3.49 -6.47 -22.76
CA ARG A 140 4.58 -7.41 -23.06
C ARG A 140 5.94 -6.71 -23.06
N ASP A 141 6.01 -5.54 -23.70
CA ASP A 141 7.25 -4.79 -23.83
C ASP A 141 7.74 -4.28 -22.47
N ILE A 142 6.81 -3.92 -21.58
CA ILE A 142 7.12 -3.51 -20.20
C ILE A 142 7.73 -4.67 -19.41
N VAL A 143 7.09 -5.84 -19.42
CA VAL A 143 7.54 -7.01 -18.65
C VAL A 143 8.88 -7.54 -19.17
N THR A 144 9.15 -7.44 -20.47
CA THR A 144 10.44 -7.86 -21.04
C THR A 144 11.60 -6.92 -20.72
N ARG A 145 11.34 -5.64 -20.42
CA ARG A 145 12.39 -4.67 -20.07
C ARG A 145 12.91 -4.81 -18.64
N GLU A 146 12.11 -5.32 -17.71
CA GLU A 146 12.54 -5.55 -16.31
C GLU A 146 13.46 -6.78 -16.15
N ASN A 147 13.64 -7.60 -17.20
CA ASN A 147 14.46 -8.81 -17.19
C ASN A 147 15.83 -8.66 -17.90
N MET A 148 16.26 -7.42 -18.19
CA MET A 148 17.59 -7.08 -18.71
C MET A 148 18.37 -6.28 -17.67
#